data_AF-A0A804IHS0-F1
#
_entry.id   AF-A0A804IHS0-F1
#
_cell.length_a   1.000
_cell.length_b   1.000
_cell.length_c   1.000
_cell.angle_alpha   90.00
_cell.angle_beta   90.00
_cell.angle_gamma   90.00
#
_symmetry.space_group_name_H-M   'P 1'
#
loop_
_entity.id
_entity.type
_entity.pdbx_description
1 polymer ?
#
loop_
_entity_poly.entity_id
_entity_poly.type
_entity_poly.pdbx_seq_one_letter_code
_entity_poly.pdbx_strand_id
1 'polypeptide(L)'
;MIEFYGISGCYILRPWTMAIWETLQTFFDAKIKKMNIKNAYFPLFVTKNVLEKEKDHIEGFAPEVAWVTQSGQSELEVPIAIRPTSETVTYPYFSKWTKGHRDLPLKLNQWCNIVRW
;
A
#
# COMPACT_ATOMS: atom_id res chain seq x y z
N MET A 1 25.33 -3.66 2.27
CA MET A 1 23.93 -3.97 2.69
C MET A 1 22.98 -2.90 2.17
N ILE A 2 23.22 -1.63 2.48
CA ILE A 2 22.40 -0.51 2.00
C ILE A 2 23.29 0.46 1.20
N GLU A 3 22.72 1.15 0.20
CA GLU A 3 23.33 2.29 -0.49
C GLU A 3 22.45 3.54 -0.30
N PHE A 4 23.05 4.72 -0.15
CA PHE A 4 22.29 5.98 -0.06
C PHE A 4 21.75 6.37 -1.44
N TYR A 5 20.53 6.90 -1.46
CA TYR A 5 19.93 7.46 -2.66
C TYR A 5 19.91 9.00 -2.57
N GLY A 6 19.81 9.67 -3.72
CA GLY A 6 19.80 11.14 -3.78
C GLY A 6 18.56 11.81 -3.17
N ILE A 7 17.57 11.03 -2.72
CA ILE A 7 16.37 11.50 -2.04
C ILE A 7 16.48 11.15 -0.56
N SER A 8 16.26 12.15 0.31
CA SER A 8 16.26 11.94 1.76
C SER A 8 15.29 10.84 2.18
N GLY A 9 15.69 9.98 3.11
CA GLY A 9 14.87 8.87 3.59
C GLY A 9 14.72 7.70 2.62
N CYS A 10 15.27 7.78 1.41
CA CYS A 10 15.27 6.68 0.43
C CYS A 10 16.63 5.98 0.38
N TYR A 11 16.59 4.64 0.34
CA TYR A 11 17.79 3.80 0.36
C TYR A 11 17.67 2.66 -0.64
N ILE A 12 18.79 2.29 -1.26
CA ILE A 12 18.85 1.10 -2.12
C ILE A 12 19.17 -0.12 -1.27
N LEU A 13 18.29 -1.11 -1.29
CA LEU A 13 18.51 -2.40 -0.64
C LEU A 13 19.30 -3.31 -1.59
N ARG A 14 20.57 -3.56 -1.28
CA ARG A 14 21.45 -4.40 -2.12
C ARG A 14 21.10 -5.89 -1.95
N PRO A 15 21.58 -6.80 -2.83
CA PRO A 15 21.19 -8.22 -2.81
C PRO A 15 21.31 -8.89 -1.44
N TRP A 16 22.34 -8.55 -0.65
CA TRP A 16 22.51 -9.09 0.70
C TRP A 16 21.35 -8.74 1.65
N THR A 17 20.85 -7.52 1.60
CA THR A 17 19.71 -7.09 2.43
C THR A 17 18.40 -7.63 1.87
N MET A 18 18.26 -7.68 0.54
CA MET A 18 17.09 -8.29 -0.09
C MET A 18 16.96 -9.78 0.23
N ALA A 19 18.06 -10.54 0.30
CA ALA A 19 18.02 -11.95 0.69
C ALA A 19 17.45 -12.18 2.11
N ILE A 20 17.73 -11.25 3.04
CA ILE A 20 17.16 -11.29 4.40
C ILE A 20 15.64 -11.05 4.32
N TRP A 21 15.22 -10.05 3.55
CA TRP A 21 13.80 -9.76 3.34
C TRP A 21 13.05 -10.96 2.70
N GLU A 22 13.62 -11.56 1.66
CA GLU A 22 13.07 -12.73 0.98
C GLU A 22 12.91 -13.93 1.92
N THR A 23 13.87 -14.13 2.82
CA THR A 23 13.80 -15.19 3.85
C THR A 23 12.64 -14.95 4.81
N LEU A 24 12.49 -13.71 5.31
CA LEU A 24 11.40 -13.33 6.21
C LEU A 24 10.04 -13.43 5.52
N GLN A 25 9.95 -12.93 4.29
CA GLN A 25 8.75 -12.99 3.47
C GLN A 25 8.35 -14.44 3.24
N THR A 26 9.27 -15.31 2.82
CA THR A 26 9.01 -16.74 2.58
C THR A 26 8.48 -17.44 3.84
N PHE A 27 9.12 -17.18 4.99
CA PHE A 27 8.69 -17.75 6.27
C PHE A 27 7.28 -17.28 6.65
N PHE A 28 7.03 -15.97 6.64
CA PHE A 28 5.77 -15.39 7.09
C PHE A 28 4.63 -15.74 6.13
N ASP A 29 4.89 -15.69 4.83
CA ASP A 29 3.93 -16.05 3.77
C ASP A 29 3.43 -17.49 3.93
N ALA A 30 4.34 -18.42 4.24
CA ALA A 30 3.98 -19.82 4.53
C ALA A 30 3.11 -19.95 5.79
N LYS A 31 3.27 -19.08 6.79
CA LYS A 31 2.45 -19.10 8.02
C LYS A 31 1.05 -18.54 7.76
N ILE A 32 0.93 -17.40 7.09
CA ILE A 32 -0.39 -16.79 6.80
C ILE A 32 -1.22 -17.64 5.83
N LYS A 33 -0.59 -18.34 4.89
CA LYS A 33 -1.27 -19.28 4.00
C LYS A 33 -1.94 -20.43 4.75
N LYS A 34 -1.32 -20.94 5.84
CA LYS A 34 -1.95 -21.94 6.72
C LYS A 34 -3.19 -21.41 7.44
N MET A 35 -3.34 -20.09 7.55
CA MET A 35 -4.50 -19.42 8.15
C MET A 35 -5.58 -19.06 7.10
N ASN A 36 -5.46 -19.58 5.88
CA ASN A 36 -6.29 -19.28 4.72
C ASN A 36 -6.28 -17.81 4.29
N ILE A 37 -5.19 -17.09 4.57
CA ILE A 37 -4.98 -15.73 4.06
C ILE A 37 -4.43 -15.81 2.64
N LYS A 38 -5.02 -15.06 1.71
CA LYS A 38 -4.62 -15.05 0.30
C LYS A 38 -3.86 -13.77 -0.03
N ASN A 39 -2.80 -13.88 -0.82
CA ASN A 39 -2.12 -12.70 -1.32
C ASN A 39 -2.95 -12.04 -2.42
N ALA A 40 -3.02 -10.72 -2.38
CA ALA A 40 -3.60 -9.84 -3.39
C ALA A 40 -2.66 -8.64 -3.58
N TYR A 41 -2.93 -7.82 -4.59
CA TYR A 41 -2.19 -6.58 -4.81
C TYR A 41 -3.16 -5.48 -5.18
N PHE A 42 -3.17 -4.40 -4.40
CA PHE A 42 -3.94 -3.21 -4.69
C PHE A 42 -3.05 -2.13 -5.32
N PRO A 43 -3.61 -1.23 -6.14
CA PRO A 43 -2.87 -0.14 -6.77
C PRO A 43 -2.10 0.74 -5.76
N LEU A 44 -0.97 1.27 -6.22
CA LEU A 44 -0.16 2.24 -5.45
C LEU A 44 -0.87 3.59 -5.33
N PHE A 45 -1.59 4.01 -6.37
CA PHE A 45 -2.23 5.31 -6.43
C PHE A 45 -3.63 5.29 -5.81
N VAL A 46 -3.94 6.36 -5.08
CA VAL A 46 -5.23 6.58 -4.43
C VAL A 46 -5.77 7.92 -4.89
N THR A 47 -7.03 7.99 -5.30
CA THR A 47 -7.62 9.28 -5.67
C THR A 47 -7.89 10.11 -4.41
N LYS A 48 -7.77 11.44 -4.52
CA LYS A 48 -8.06 12.36 -3.41
C LYS A 48 -9.41 12.08 -2.76
N ASN A 49 -10.46 11.89 -3.56
CA ASN A 49 -11.81 11.61 -3.09
C ASN A 49 -11.93 10.30 -2.29
N VAL A 50 -11.12 9.29 -2.61
CA VAL A 50 -11.13 7.99 -1.89
C VAL A 50 -10.35 8.10 -0.60
N LEU A 51 -9.22 8.82 -0.62
CA LEU A 51 -8.45 9.09 0.58
C LEU A 51 -9.33 9.85 1.58
N GLU A 52 -9.90 10.99 1.17
CA GLU A 52 -10.71 11.91 1.98
C GLU A 52 -12.03 11.34 2.52
N LYS A 53 -12.43 10.12 2.15
CA LYS A 53 -13.62 9.48 2.73
C LYS A 53 -13.40 9.00 4.15
N GLU A 54 -12.15 8.74 4.54
CA GLU A 54 -11.77 8.28 5.88
C GLU A 54 -11.04 9.40 6.63
N LYS A 55 -11.64 10.61 6.70
CA LYS A 55 -10.99 11.81 7.27
C LYS A 55 -10.45 11.58 8.68
N ASP A 56 -11.18 10.83 9.50
CA ASP A 56 -10.82 10.50 10.88
C ASP A 56 -9.52 9.68 10.96
N HIS A 57 -9.21 8.88 9.92
CA HIS A 57 -7.93 8.20 9.79
C HIS A 57 -6.85 9.08 9.16
N ILE A 58 -7.22 10.02 8.29
CA ILE A 58 -6.28 10.89 7.57
C ILE A 58 -5.69 11.98 8.45
N GLU A 59 -6.35 12.45 9.51
CA GLU A 59 -5.79 13.53 10.35
C GLU A 59 -4.39 13.20 10.88
N GLY A 60 -4.08 11.92 11.10
CA GLY A 60 -2.73 11.46 11.45
C GLY A 60 -1.75 11.30 10.28
N PHE A 61 -2.25 11.13 9.04
CA PHE A 61 -1.43 10.89 7.84
C PHE A 61 -1.33 12.08 6.89
N ALA A 62 -2.16 13.11 7.06
CA ALA A 62 -2.23 14.27 6.17
C ALA A 62 -0.87 14.91 5.83
N PRO A 63 0.05 15.12 6.80
CA PRO A 63 1.37 15.69 6.48
C PRO A 63 2.30 14.72 5.74
N GLU A 64 2.06 13.40 5.82
CA GLU A 64 2.94 12.37 5.26
C GLU A 64 2.55 11.90 3.84
N VAL A 65 1.45 12.43 3.27
CA VAL A 65 0.94 11.99 1.97
C VAL A 65 1.71 12.64 0.82
N ALA A 66 2.38 11.83 0.01
CA ALA A 66 2.97 12.25 -1.25
C ALA A 66 1.91 12.32 -2.38
N TRP A 67 1.83 13.47 -3.06
CA TRP A 67 0.89 13.72 -4.14
C TRP A 67 1.58 13.75 -5.51
N VAL A 68 0.93 13.17 -6.51
CA VAL A 68 1.25 13.28 -7.93
C VAL A 68 0.21 14.20 -8.57
N THR A 69 0.67 15.31 -9.12
CA THR A 69 -0.17 16.37 -9.70
C THR A 69 0.05 16.57 -11.20
N GLN A 70 1.13 16.01 -11.75
CA GLN A 70 1.51 16.18 -13.16
C GLN A 70 1.89 14.84 -13.79
N SER A 71 1.61 14.72 -15.09
CA SER A 71 2.05 13.62 -15.94
C SER A 71 2.80 14.18 -17.13
N GLY A 72 4.12 14.03 -17.15
CA GLY A 72 4.96 14.71 -18.14
C GLY A 72 4.94 16.22 -17.93
N GLN A 73 4.38 16.96 -18.89
CA GLN A 73 4.22 18.42 -18.82
C GLN A 73 2.77 18.86 -18.59
N SER A 74 1.83 17.92 -18.50
CA SER A 74 0.41 18.22 -18.31
C SER A 74 0.01 18.06 -16.85
N GLU A 75 -0.81 18.99 -16.35
CA GLU A 75 -1.43 18.87 -15.03
C GLU A 75 -2.56 17.84 -15.06
N LEU A 76 -2.67 17.06 -13.98
CA LEU A 76 -3.78 16.15 -13.78
C LEU A 76 -5.00 16.94 -13.30
N GLU A 77 -6.18 16.68 -13.90
CA GLU A 77 -7.44 17.28 -13.46
C GLU A 77 -7.74 17.02 -11.98
N VAL A 78 -7.35 15.83 -11.49
CA VAL A 78 -7.48 15.44 -10.10
C VAL A 78 -6.14 14.89 -9.61
N PRO A 79 -5.58 15.43 -8.51
CA PRO A 79 -4.34 14.90 -7.94
C PRO A 79 -4.56 13.50 -7.37
N ILE A 80 -3.55 12.65 -7.54
CA ILE A 80 -3.54 11.28 -7.01
C ILE A 80 -2.46 11.17 -5.92
N ALA A 81 -2.78 10.52 -4.82
CA ALA A 81 -1.85 10.24 -3.74
C ALA A 81 -1.12 8.91 -3.98
N ILE A 82 0.11 8.82 -3.50
CA ILE A 82 0.81 7.54 -3.31
C ILE A 82 0.38 6.99 -1.96
N ARG A 83 -0.01 5.70 -1.88
CA ARG A 83 -0.52 5.11 -0.64
C ARG A 83 0.44 5.27 0.57
N PRO A 84 0.01 5.91 1.68
CA PRO A 84 0.69 5.82 2.98
C PRO A 84 0.28 4.57 3.77
N THR A 85 -0.88 4.01 3.39
CA THR A 85 -1.47 2.76 3.81
C THR A 85 -2.62 2.41 2.84
N SER A 86 -3.24 1.23 2.92
CA SER A 86 -4.14 0.71 1.86
C SER A 86 -5.61 0.59 2.24
N GLU A 87 -6.03 0.97 3.44
CA GLU A 87 -7.41 0.89 3.94
C GLU A 87 -8.39 1.56 2.98
N THR A 88 -8.11 2.81 2.59
CA THR A 88 -8.94 3.60 1.66
C THR A 88 -9.00 2.99 0.26
N VAL A 89 -7.95 2.28 -0.16
CA VAL A 89 -7.91 1.58 -1.46
C VAL A 89 -8.66 0.25 -1.39
N THR A 90 -8.55 -0.47 -0.27
CA THR A 90 -8.96 -1.87 -0.15
C THR A 90 -10.42 -2.01 0.30
N TYR A 91 -10.86 -1.23 1.28
CA TYR A 91 -12.18 -1.40 1.91
C TYR A 91 -13.38 -1.14 0.98
N PRO A 92 -13.32 -0.20 0.01
CA PRO A 92 -14.39 -0.07 -0.98
C PRO A 92 -14.61 -1.35 -1.79
N TYR A 93 -13.54 -2.10 -2.07
CA TYR A 93 -13.63 -3.37 -2.78
C TYR A 93 -14.07 -4.51 -1.86
N PHE A 94 -13.73 -4.48 -0.58
CA PHE A 94 -14.26 -5.45 0.39
C PHE A 94 -15.78 -5.31 0.49
N SER A 95 -16.30 -4.09 0.59
CA SER A 95 -17.74 -3.80 0.53
C SER A 95 -18.38 -4.25 -0.80
N LYS A 96 -17.63 -4.16 -1.91
CA LYS A 96 -18.08 -4.68 -3.20
C LYS A 96 -18.13 -6.21 -3.24
N TRP A 97 -17.15 -6.91 -2.66
CA TRP A 97 -17.05 -8.38 -2.72
C TRP A 97 -17.88 -9.10 -1.67
N THR A 98 -18.10 -8.49 -0.51
CA THR A 98 -18.91 -9.08 0.56
C THR A 98 -20.37 -8.68 0.39
N LYS A 99 -21.20 -9.59 -0.10
CA LYS A 99 -22.66 -9.40 -0.31
C LYS A 99 -23.51 -10.16 0.69
N GLY A 100 -22.94 -11.12 1.42
CA GLY A 100 -23.62 -11.80 2.51
C GLY A 100 -22.65 -12.51 3.45
N HIS A 101 -23.22 -13.21 4.44
CA HIS A 101 -22.45 -13.93 5.46
C HIS A 101 -21.53 -15.03 4.89
N ARG A 102 -21.85 -15.57 3.71
CA ARG A 102 -21.07 -16.64 3.06
C ARG A 102 -19.77 -16.15 2.43
N ASP A 103 -19.66 -14.86 2.16
CA ASP A 103 -18.44 -14.26 1.62
C ASP A 103 -17.39 -13.99 2.72
N LEU A 104 -17.76 -14.25 3.97
CA LEU A 104 -16.90 -14.10 5.14
C LEU A 104 -16.39 -15.46 5.64
N PRO A 105 -15.17 -15.51 6.20
CA PRO A 105 -14.23 -14.39 6.36
C PRO A 105 -13.43 -14.08 5.08
N LEU A 106 -13.34 -12.80 4.72
CA LEU A 106 -12.41 -12.32 3.70
C LEU A 106 -11.05 -12.01 4.34
N LYS A 107 -10.00 -12.75 3.95
CA LYS A 107 -8.65 -12.57 4.50
C LYS A 107 -7.63 -12.39 3.38
N LEU A 108 -7.15 -11.16 3.22
CA LEU A 108 -6.16 -10.82 2.20
C LEU A 108 -4.88 -10.26 2.82
N ASN A 109 -3.76 -10.47 2.13
CA ASN A 109 -2.44 -9.91 2.43
C ASN A 109 -1.86 -9.27 1.16
N GLN A 110 -1.01 -8.26 1.28
CA GLN A 110 -0.22 -7.75 0.17
C GLN A 110 1.20 -7.42 0.62
N TRP A 111 2.19 -7.86 -0.16
CA TRP A 111 3.58 -7.47 0.01
C TRP A 111 3.86 -6.31 -0.94
N CYS A 112 4.15 -5.14 -0.41
CA CYS A 112 4.23 -3.95 -1.24
C CYS A 112 5.04 -2.81 -0.62
N ASN A 113 5.41 -1.83 -1.45
CA ASN A 113 6.01 -0.58 -1.01
C ASN A 113 4.94 0.43 -0.56
N ILE A 114 5.34 1.25 0.42
CA ILE A 114 4.56 2.33 1.02
C ILE A 114 5.43 3.58 1.03
N VAL A 115 4.81 4.76 0.90
CA VAL A 115 5.50 6.05 0.98
C VAL A 115 4.85 6.89 2.06
N ARG A 116 5.67 7.38 2.98
CA ARG A 116 5.33 8.40 3.99
C ARG A 116 6.45 9.44 3.95
N TRP A 117 6.08 10.67 3.65
CA TRP A 117 7.00 11.80 3.54
C TRP A 117 7.16 12.52 4.87
#